data_AF-A0AAD6CGJ7-F1
#
_entry.id   AF-A0AAD6CGJ7-F1
#
_cell.length_a   1.000
_cell.length_b   1.000
_cell.length_c   1.000
_cell.angle_alpha   90.00
_cell.angle_beta   90.00
_cell.angle_gamma   90.00
#
_symmetry.space_group_name_H-M   'P 1'
#
loop_
_entity.id
_entity.type
_entity.pdbx_description
1 polymer ?
#
loop_
_entity_poly.entity_id
_entity_poly.type
_entity_poly.pdbx_seq_one_letter_code
_entity_poly.pdbx_strand_id
1 'polypeptide(L)'
;MITLRRLPILLGSTLLLLSSTQAAPAHESPIQERDDGPNALWTWLKFEGCSTDQQTAIKAAHEDAVTMAEQVKTIDFGNDPGALDYLGPSALNKDWQSNIQSVFEHISTFRLSGVWPGYQMNARCGSANDIKYQNRCRKQGVIAYQWNTKKDATDPNTAPSYDQADAVSNMHFCDQFFYYKKLDEAVDAVKNNDDFKWRYDLTKYKNQAYIILHEFMHATVMTYSQNKNRRIKDLSMYVYEYQRHDYDRGYDRKKVKWDVYQPLPCKILARTARQYIAQDGITMNAKYVQSKLDGNQYPWLPLADREAIEWQPKTSAMFLTQGNGTFGINGGELSADDFTTNADGSYVANDLDDSDIITLSDEADTDTLAPETDYPDTFINQMREFSSYVNTPDPTCASSRSGTPSGRSAFSVSEADAKIKDFCSDTNLYNHVFTPPIDQGCGTTKDGKGKSLGASGSYSINGGKDNLWIGAYFASGGCTGMTTWPPQGEGLRATDLCMDRLRTIMNGCDTSTTDQKYGGSLQEVCLVYQIMAVGSSEADPTGVGSGGDHGDVKCKDTDTSILGDSFKNTCTCWFEKLPDQTDIFGMPKSGGCGSINFVPAWSYSEDPSYQPADIKPVATITASP
;
A
#
# COMPACT_ATOMS: atom_id res chain seq x y z
N MET A 1 60.48 8.92 27.08
CA MET A 1 60.96 9.01 25.68
C MET A 1 60.09 8.10 24.85
N ILE A 2 59.21 8.69 24.04
CA ILE A 2 58.21 7.99 23.21
C ILE A 2 58.80 7.87 21.81
N THR A 3 58.90 6.63 21.30
CA THR A 3 59.32 6.34 19.94
C THR A 3 58.09 5.97 19.12
N LEU A 4 57.63 6.90 18.27
CA LEU A 4 56.56 6.71 17.30
C LEU A 4 57.05 5.85 16.12
N ARG A 5 56.46 4.67 15.93
CA ARG A 5 56.53 3.92 14.67
C ARG A 5 55.30 4.26 13.82
N ARG A 6 55.54 4.74 12.59
CA ARG A 6 54.51 4.99 11.57
C ARG A 6 54.15 3.68 10.86
N LEU A 7 52.86 3.34 10.80
CA LEU A 7 52.30 2.40 9.83
C LEU A 7 52.01 3.14 8.51
N PRO A 8 52.19 2.51 7.34
CA PRO A 8 51.64 3.01 6.08
C PRO A 8 50.18 2.59 5.93
N ILE A 9 49.30 3.57 5.69
CA ILE A 9 47.92 3.37 5.28
C ILE A 9 47.93 3.13 3.76
N LEU A 10 47.57 1.92 3.34
CA LEU A 10 47.23 1.60 1.95
C LEU A 10 45.78 2.03 1.71
N LEU A 11 45.60 3.12 0.96
CA LEU A 11 44.33 3.47 0.33
C LEU A 11 44.15 2.57 -0.91
N GLY A 12 43.38 1.49 -0.75
CA GLY A 12 42.86 0.71 -1.87
C GLY A 12 41.67 1.44 -2.49
N SER A 13 41.86 1.96 -3.70
CA SER A 13 40.79 2.49 -4.53
C SER A 13 39.90 1.35 -5.02
N THR A 14 38.71 1.21 -4.43
CA THR A 14 37.65 0.37 -4.96
C THR A 14 37.02 1.08 -6.15
N LEU A 15 37.36 0.61 -7.36
CA LEU A 15 36.77 1.03 -8.62
C LEU A 15 35.37 0.40 -8.72
N LEU A 16 34.33 1.13 -8.30
CA LEU A 16 32.94 0.80 -8.60
C LEU A 16 32.68 1.06 -10.09
N LEU A 17 32.55 -0.02 -10.86
CA LEU A 17 31.99 0.00 -12.21
C LEU A 17 30.48 0.18 -12.10
N LEU A 18 30.03 1.44 -12.05
CA LEU A 18 28.66 1.83 -12.38
C LEU A 18 28.48 1.62 -13.88
N SER A 19 27.84 0.51 -14.26
CA SER A 19 27.24 0.37 -15.57
C SER A 19 26.04 1.32 -15.66
N SER A 20 26.29 2.53 -16.15
CA SER A 20 25.23 3.45 -16.59
C SER A 20 24.55 2.85 -17.80
N THR A 21 23.35 2.30 -17.64
CA THR A 21 22.41 2.17 -18.75
C THR A 21 22.07 3.59 -19.19
N GLN A 22 22.57 4.00 -20.35
CA GLN A 22 22.13 5.23 -21.01
C GLN A 22 20.65 5.04 -21.35
N ALA A 23 19.77 5.56 -20.48
CA ALA A 23 18.43 5.91 -20.89
C ALA A 23 18.54 6.86 -22.09
N ALA A 24 17.78 6.57 -23.14
CA ALA A 24 17.69 7.45 -24.30
C ALA A 24 17.42 8.89 -23.83
N PRO A 25 18.09 9.91 -24.38
CA PRO A 25 17.83 11.29 -24.00
C PRO A 25 16.35 11.56 -24.24
N ALA A 26 15.62 11.83 -23.15
CA ALA A 26 14.31 12.44 -23.25
C ALA A 26 14.49 13.68 -24.12
N HIS A 27 13.73 13.75 -25.20
CA HIS A 27 13.72 14.91 -26.08
C HIS A 27 13.11 16.07 -25.27
N GLU A 28 13.94 16.74 -24.48
CA GLU A 28 13.60 18.02 -23.85
C GLU A 28 13.30 18.97 -25.01
N SER A 29 12.01 19.18 -25.26
CA SER A 29 11.60 20.34 -26.02
C SER A 29 12.13 21.56 -25.27
N PRO A 30 12.75 22.53 -25.94
CA PRO A 30 13.25 23.72 -25.29
C PRO A 30 12.08 24.32 -24.50
N ILE A 31 12.26 24.40 -23.19
CA ILE A 31 11.37 25.14 -22.30
C ILE A 31 11.43 26.58 -22.81
N GLN A 32 10.44 26.98 -23.61
CA GLN A 32 10.21 28.38 -23.88
C GLN A 32 9.96 29.02 -22.52
N GLU A 33 10.79 30.00 -22.15
CA GLU A 33 10.48 30.96 -21.10
C GLU A 33 9.08 31.49 -21.41
N ARG A 34 8.11 30.99 -20.64
CA ARG A 34 6.70 31.31 -20.78
C ARG A 34 6.55 32.65 -20.10
N ASP A 35 6.25 33.68 -20.88
CA ASP A 35 5.93 35.03 -20.43
C ASP A 35 5.03 34.95 -19.18
N ASP A 36 5.57 35.39 -18.04
CA ASP A 36 5.10 35.09 -16.69
C ASP A 36 3.66 35.57 -16.46
N GLY A 37 2.70 34.65 -16.55
CA GLY A 37 1.39 34.80 -15.93
C GLY A 37 1.55 35.04 -14.42
N PRO A 38 0.63 35.79 -13.79
CA PRO A 38 0.88 36.58 -12.58
C PRO A 38 1.54 35.79 -11.44
N ASN A 39 2.70 36.31 -11.02
CA ASN A 39 3.37 36.10 -9.74
C ASN A 39 2.41 35.73 -8.59
N ALA A 40 2.75 34.67 -7.83
CA ALA A 40 2.20 34.31 -6.52
C ALA A 40 0.84 34.97 -6.17
N LEU A 41 -0.26 34.27 -6.47
CA LEU A 41 -1.59 34.77 -6.18
C LEU A 41 -1.91 34.63 -4.70
N TRP A 42 -1.58 35.67 -3.93
CA TRP A 42 -2.11 35.85 -2.59
C TRP A 42 -3.63 35.71 -2.61
N THR A 43 -4.19 34.87 -1.75
CA THR A 43 -5.63 34.65 -1.64
C THR A 43 -6.17 35.32 -0.39
N TRP A 44 -7.35 35.93 -0.47
CA TRP A 44 -8.11 36.36 0.71
C TRP A 44 -9.50 35.76 0.69
N LEU A 45 -9.96 35.33 1.86
CA LEU A 45 -11.24 34.67 2.05
C LEU A 45 -12.30 35.67 2.49
N LYS A 46 -13.35 35.81 1.68
CA LYS A 46 -14.56 36.54 2.08
C LYS A 46 -15.53 35.56 2.74
N PHE A 47 -15.70 35.69 4.05
CA PHE A 47 -16.58 34.82 4.82
C PHE A 47 -18.03 35.31 4.84
N GLU A 48 -18.97 34.39 4.71
CA GLU A 48 -20.40 34.63 4.84
C GLU A 48 -21.03 33.52 5.69
N GLY A 49 -21.77 33.89 6.74
CA GLY A 49 -22.43 32.94 7.64
C GLY A 49 -21.50 32.10 8.54
N CYS A 50 -20.18 32.31 8.49
CA CYS A 50 -19.22 31.57 9.31
C CYS A 50 -18.95 32.23 10.67
N SER A 51 -19.04 31.44 11.75
CA SER A 51 -18.54 31.82 13.07
C SER A 51 -17.01 31.99 13.08
N THR A 52 -16.46 32.67 14.08
CA THR A 52 -14.99 32.88 14.21
C THR A 52 -14.20 31.57 14.21
N ASP A 53 -14.73 30.52 14.86
CA ASP A 53 -14.08 29.22 14.92
C ASP A 53 -14.09 28.53 13.55
N GLN A 54 -15.21 28.58 12.83
CA GLN A 54 -15.31 28.07 11.46
C GLN A 54 -14.36 28.81 10.51
N GLN A 55 -14.27 30.14 10.61
CA GLN A 55 -13.32 30.93 9.81
C GLN A 55 -11.88 30.52 10.07
N THR A 56 -11.54 30.24 11.34
CA THR A 56 -10.20 29.80 11.74
C THR A 56 -9.89 28.41 11.19
N ALA A 57 -10.84 27.47 11.29
CA ALA A 57 -10.70 26.13 10.73
C ALA A 57 -10.53 26.16 9.20
N ILE A 58 -11.33 26.95 8.48
CA ILE A 58 -11.22 27.08 7.01
C ILE A 58 -9.86 27.68 6.62
N LYS A 59 -9.37 28.72 7.33
CA LYS A 59 -8.06 29.30 7.04
C LYS A 59 -6.92 28.30 7.24
N ALA A 60 -6.96 27.54 8.34
CA ALA A 60 -5.94 26.53 8.62
C ALA A 60 -5.96 25.43 7.54
N ALA A 61 -7.14 24.87 7.24
CA ALA A 61 -7.30 23.84 6.22
C ALA A 61 -6.90 24.31 4.82
N HIS A 62 -7.07 25.60 4.51
CA HIS A 62 -6.62 26.20 3.25
C HIS A 62 -5.09 26.23 3.13
N GLU A 63 -4.38 26.70 4.16
CA GLU A 63 -2.91 26.67 4.19
C GLU A 63 -2.37 25.23 4.14
N ASP A 64 -3.02 24.31 4.84
CA ASP A 64 -2.68 22.89 4.82
C ASP A 64 -2.88 22.30 3.41
N ALA A 65 -3.98 22.64 2.72
CA ALA A 65 -4.26 22.17 1.36
C ALA A 65 -3.18 22.64 0.36
N VAL A 66 -2.78 23.90 0.50
CA VAL A 66 -1.70 24.48 -0.30
C VAL A 66 -0.34 23.84 0.04
N THR A 67 -0.11 23.50 1.31
CA THR A 67 1.07 22.75 1.76
C THR A 67 1.12 21.33 1.18
N MET A 68 -0.04 20.66 1.07
CA MET A 68 -0.15 19.36 0.38
C MET A 68 0.16 19.48 -1.11
N ALA A 69 -0.31 20.55 -1.78
CA ALA A 69 0.00 20.80 -3.18
C ALA A 69 1.50 21.04 -3.43
N GLU A 70 2.19 21.70 -2.50
CA GLU A 70 3.64 21.88 -2.56
C GLU A 70 4.40 20.54 -2.61
N GLN A 71 3.89 19.47 -1.98
CA GLN A 71 4.55 18.16 -1.97
C GLN A 71 4.63 17.51 -3.35
N VAL A 72 3.76 17.91 -4.29
CA VAL A 72 3.73 17.36 -5.65
C VAL A 72 4.04 18.41 -6.71
N LYS A 73 4.71 19.51 -6.34
CA LYS A 73 5.20 20.51 -7.31
C LYS A 73 6.22 19.95 -8.31
N THR A 74 6.72 18.74 -8.07
CA THR A 74 7.55 18.00 -9.01
C THR A 74 7.13 16.54 -8.89
N ILE A 75 6.52 16.02 -9.94
CA ILE A 75 5.99 14.66 -10.00
C ILE A 75 6.92 13.82 -10.87
N ASP A 76 7.47 12.76 -10.28
CA ASP A 76 8.09 11.69 -11.07
C ASP A 76 6.99 10.73 -11.55
N PHE A 77 6.42 11.01 -12.73
CA PHE A 77 5.39 10.15 -13.33
C PHE A 77 5.89 8.74 -13.68
N GLY A 78 7.21 8.53 -13.68
CA GLY A 78 7.84 7.26 -13.97
C GLY A 78 8.00 6.38 -12.75
N ASN A 79 8.36 6.94 -11.58
CA ASN A 79 8.74 6.14 -10.42
C ASN A 79 8.03 6.51 -9.11
N ASP A 80 7.24 7.59 -9.05
CA ASP A 80 6.51 7.94 -7.84
C ASP A 80 5.28 7.02 -7.69
N PRO A 81 5.19 6.20 -6.62
CA PRO A 81 4.06 5.30 -6.43
C PRO A 81 2.71 6.03 -6.35
N GLY A 82 2.67 7.25 -5.80
CA GLY A 82 1.47 8.07 -5.76
C GLY A 82 1.04 8.58 -7.13
N ALA A 83 2.01 8.91 -7.99
CA ALA A 83 1.70 9.26 -9.37
C ALA A 83 1.19 8.03 -10.14
N LEU A 84 1.85 6.88 -10.00
CA LEU A 84 1.46 5.65 -10.68
C LEU A 84 0.08 5.15 -10.22
N ASP A 85 -0.24 5.25 -8.93
CA ASP A 85 -1.54 4.84 -8.39
C ASP A 85 -2.68 5.77 -8.82
N TYR A 86 -2.51 7.09 -8.75
CA TYR A 86 -3.61 8.05 -8.88
C TYR A 86 -3.63 8.80 -10.21
N LEU A 87 -2.54 8.76 -10.97
CA LEU A 87 -2.43 9.34 -12.31
C LEU A 87 -2.18 8.26 -13.38
N GLY A 88 -2.00 7.00 -12.97
CA GLY A 88 -1.77 5.88 -13.87
C GLY A 88 -0.33 5.82 -14.38
N PRO A 89 0.00 4.79 -15.17
CA PRO A 89 1.33 4.65 -15.73
C PRO A 89 1.64 5.78 -16.70
N SER A 90 2.91 6.22 -16.71
CA SER A 90 3.41 7.33 -17.54
C SER A 90 2.98 7.23 -19.01
N ALA A 91 2.93 6.02 -19.56
CA ALA A 91 2.50 5.76 -20.93
C ALA A 91 1.06 6.21 -21.23
N LEU A 92 0.15 6.19 -20.24
CA LEU A 92 -1.25 6.57 -20.43
C LEU A 92 -1.51 8.06 -20.22
N ASN A 93 -0.62 8.76 -19.50
CA ASN A 93 -0.80 10.16 -19.13
C ASN A 93 0.21 11.13 -19.77
N LYS A 94 1.13 10.62 -20.60
CA LYS A 94 2.25 11.38 -21.19
C LYS A 94 1.85 12.73 -21.77
N ASP A 95 0.77 12.79 -22.55
CA ASP A 95 0.32 14.03 -23.22
C ASP A 95 -0.25 15.09 -22.25
N TRP A 96 -0.49 14.68 -21.00
CA TRP A 96 -1.10 15.48 -19.94
C TRP A 96 -0.15 15.77 -18.78
N GLN A 97 1.02 15.13 -18.69
CA GLN A 97 1.94 15.29 -17.55
C GLN A 97 2.29 16.75 -17.26
N SER A 98 2.60 17.54 -18.29
CA SER A 98 2.90 18.97 -18.13
C SER A 98 1.70 19.78 -17.61
N ASN A 99 0.48 19.43 -18.00
CA ASN A 99 -0.73 20.09 -17.51
C ASN A 99 -1.02 19.71 -16.07
N ILE A 100 -0.88 18.42 -15.73
CA ILE A 100 -1.06 17.91 -14.37
C ILE A 100 -0.06 18.60 -13.44
N GLN A 101 1.21 18.65 -13.84
CA GLN A 101 2.27 19.34 -13.10
C GLN A 101 1.94 20.82 -12.89
N SER A 102 1.56 21.51 -13.97
CA SER A 102 1.23 22.93 -13.95
C SER A 102 0.01 23.26 -13.08
N VAL A 103 -1.00 22.37 -13.01
CA VAL A 103 -2.15 22.53 -12.12
C VAL A 103 -1.71 22.52 -10.65
N PHE A 104 -0.91 21.54 -10.24
CA PHE A 104 -0.48 21.44 -8.84
C PHE A 104 0.51 22.54 -8.45
N GLU A 105 1.45 22.88 -9.33
CA GLU A 105 2.34 24.03 -9.15
C GLU A 105 1.53 25.31 -8.94
N HIS A 106 0.50 25.54 -9.77
CA HIS A 106 -0.31 26.75 -9.67
C HIS A 106 -1.15 26.77 -8.39
N ILE A 107 -1.80 25.67 -8.01
CA ILE A 107 -2.55 25.55 -6.73
C ILE A 107 -1.62 25.87 -5.55
N SER A 108 -0.37 25.42 -5.58
CA SER A 108 0.59 25.73 -4.52
C SER A 108 0.79 27.25 -4.36
N THR A 109 0.59 28.07 -5.39
CA THR A 109 0.78 29.52 -5.25
C THR A 109 -0.34 30.26 -4.49
N PHE A 110 -1.50 29.63 -4.25
CA PHE A 110 -2.66 30.26 -3.62
C PHE A 110 -2.54 30.35 -2.09
N ARG A 111 -1.44 30.89 -1.55
CA ARG A 111 -1.25 31.10 -0.11
C ARG A 111 -2.13 32.26 0.39
N LEU A 112 -2.62 32.21 1.63
CA LEU A 112 -3.41 33.31 2.21
C LEU A 112 -2.54 34.54 2.45
N SER A 113 -3.10 35.72 2.15
CA SER A 113 -2.52 37.00 2.53
C SER A 113 -3.58 37.89 3.17
N GLY A 114 -3.14 38.69 4.13
CA GLY A 114 -3.92 39.82 4.64
C GLY A 114 -3.80 41.09 3.78
N VAL A 115 -2.96 41.08 2.74
CA VAL A 115 -2.61 42.27 1.96
C VAL A 115 -3.26 42.21 0.58
N TRP A 116 -4.07 43.22 0.26
CA TRP A 116 -4.58 43.48 -1.08
C TRP A 116 -3.49 44.17 -1.93
N PRO A 117 -3.31 43.84 -3.21
CA PRO A 117 -4.18 43.02 -4.06
C PRO A 117 -3.92 41.50 -3.99
N GLY A 118 -5.00 40.71 -3.94
CA GLY A 118 -4.99 39.26 -3.99
C GLY A 118 -6.29 38.70 -4.59
N TYR A 119 -6.28 37.41 -4.97
CA TYR A 119 -7.45 36.68 -5.44
C TYR A 119 -8.50 36.56 -4.32
N GLN A 120 -9.75 36.91 -4.62
CA GLN A 120 -10.87 36.75 -3.69
C GLN A 120 -11.50 35.37 -3.87
N MET A 121 -11.59 34.60 -2.79
CA MET A 121 -12.43 33.42 -2.72
C MET A 121 -13.55 33.62 -1.70
N ASN A 122 -14.77 33.26 -2.05
CA ASN A 122 -15.91 33.35 -1.13
C ASN A 122 -16.04 32.03 -0.35
N ALA A 123 -15.98 32.10 0.97
CA ALA A 123 -16.12 30.95 1.87
C ALA A 123 -17.42 31.09 2.66
N ARG A 124 -18.31 30.10 2.56
CA ARG A 124 -19.62 30.14 3.18
C ARG A 124 -19.82 29.01 4.18
N CYS A 125 -20.43 29.34 5.30
CA CYS A 125 -20.95 28.37 6.26
C CYS A 125 -22.46 28.61 6.33
N GLY A 126 -23.26 27.61 5.97
CA GLY A 126 -24.70 27.80 5.90
C GLY A 126 -25.29 28.17 7.26
N SER A 127 -26.14 29.20 7.29
CA SER A 127 -27.07 29.37 8.42
C SER A 127 -28.26 28.43 8.23
N ALA A 128 -29.00 28.09 9.30
CA ALA A 128 -30.24 27.31 9.19
C ALA A 128 -31.27 27.97 8.24
N ASN A 129 -31.15 29.27 7.98
CA ASN A 129 -32.04 30.03 7.12
C ASN A 129 -31.64 30.00 5.63
N ASP A 130 -30.46 29.45 5.30
CA ASP A 130 -29.97 29.40 3.92
C ASP A 130 -30.38 28.09 3.23
N ILE A 131 -31.70 27.89 3.09
CA ILE A 131 -32.33 26.64 2.64
C ILE A 131 -31.74 26.14 1.31
N LYS A 132 -31.40 27.07 0.40
CA LYS A 132 -30.86 26.71 -0.92
C LYS A 132 -29.55 25.93 -0.82
N TYR A 133 -28.63 26.38 0.03
CA TYR A 133 -27.32 25.74 0.20
C TYR A 133 -27.43 24.50 1.10
N GLN A 134 -28.24 24.61 2.16
CA GLN A 134 -28.51 23.52 3.07
C GLN A 134 -29.13 22.30 2.37
N ASN A 135 -29.96 22.50 1.34
CA ASN A 135 -30.52 21.39 0.57
C ASN A 135 -29.45 20.53 -0.14
N ARG A 136 -28.32 21.13 -0.56
CA ARG A 136 -27.21 20.37 -1.13
C ARG A 136 -26.41 19.65 -0.04
N CYS A 137 -26.16 20.30 1.10
CA CYS A 137 -25.54 19.65 2.27
C CYS A 137 -26.39 18.52 2.89
N ARG A 138 -27.71 18.55 2.69
CA ARG A 138 -28.63 17.47 3.12
C ARG A 138 -28.57 16.24 2.21
N LYS A 139 -27.98 16.34 1.01
CA LYS A 139 -27.70 15.14 0.21
C LYS A 139 -26.62 14.32 0.93
N GLN A 140 -26.86 13.02 1.02
CA GLN A 140 -25.95 12.11 1.72
C GLN A 140 -24.53 12.21 1.14
N GLY A 141 -23.54 12.45 2.01
CA GLY A 141 -22.12 12.45 1.65
C GLY A 141 -21.52 13.77 1.19
N VAL A 142 -22.30 14.86 1.05
CA VAL A 142 -21.74 16.17 0.67
C VAL A 142 -21.09 16.86 1.87
N ILE A 143 -19.77 17.05 1.82
CA ILE A 143 -18.97 17.64 2.90
C ILE A 143 -18.68 19.12 2.62
N ALA A 144 -18.32 19.42 1.38
CA ALA A 144 -18.20 20.77 0.83
C ALA A 144 -18.65 20.71 -0.63
N TYR A 145 -18.82 21.89 -1.26
CA TYR A 145 -18.92 21.98 -2.70
C TYR A 145 -18.53 23.37 -3.19
N GLN A 146 -18.01 23.42 -4.42
CA GLN A 146 -17.55 24.61 -5.10
C GLN A 146 -18.46 25.02 -6.27
N TRP A 147 -18.50 26.32 -6.56
CA TRP A 147 -19.00 26.84 -7.84
C TRP A 147 -18.30 28.15 -8.24
N ASN A 148 -18.16 28.36 -9.55
CA ASN A 148 -17.52 29.52 -10.14
C ASN A 148 -18.54 30.57 -10.60
N THR A 149 -18.30 31.84 -10.28
CA THR A 149 -19.16 32.99 -10.67
C THR A 149 -18.34 34.08 -11.33
N LYS A 150 -18.97 34.93 -12.15
CA LYS A 150 -18.30 36.13 -12.69
C LYS A 150 -18.00 37.12 -11.56
N LYS A 151 -16.88 37.86 -11.67
CA LYS A 151 -16.42 38.80 -10.64
C LYS A 151 -17.43 39.90 -10.28
N ASP A 152 -18.25 40.30 -11.24
CA ASP A 152 -19.29 41.33 -11.12
C ASP A 152 -20.72 40.74 -11.02
N ALA A 153 -20.85 39.45 -10.71
CA ALA A 153 -22.15 38.83 -10.53
C ALA A 153 -22.94 39.54 -9.42
N THR A 154 -24.12 40.09 -9.78
CA THR A 154 -25.02 40.81 -8.87
C THR A 154 -25.55 39.90 -7.75
N ASP A 155 -25.73 38.62 -8.06
CA ASP A 155 -25.95 37.56 -7.09
C ASP A 155 -25.10 36.32 -7.47
N PRO A 156 -24.01 36.03 -6.75
CA PRO A 156 -23.21 34.82 -6.98
C PRO A 156 -24.03 33.53 -6.76
N ASN A 157 -25.25 33.62 -6.23
CA ASN A 157 -26.11 32.50 -5.92
C ASN A 157 -26.97 32.09 -7.12
N THR A 158 -27.26 33.01 -8.04
CA THR A 158 -28.10 32.76 -9.22
C THR A 158 -27.34 32.90 -10.53
N ALA A 159 -26.08 33.33 -10.47
CA ALA A 159 -25.25 33.44 -11.64
C ALA A 159 -25.01 32.06 -12.29
N PRO A 160 -25.12 31.95 -13.62
CA PRO A 160 -24.72 30.74 -14.32
C PRO A 160 -23.24 30.45 -14.04
N SER A 161 -22.87 29.17 -14.11
CA SER A 161 -21.48 28.76 -13.90
C SER A 161 -20.56 29.52 -14.85
N TYR A 162 -19.54 30.19 -14.30
CA TYR A 162 -18.66 31.04 -15.08
C TYR A 162 -17.29 30.39 -15.28
N ASP A 163 -16.87 30.32 -16.53
CA ASP A 163 -15.89 29.35 -17.00
C ASP A 163 -14.59 29.98 -17.54
N GLN A 164 -14.16 31.04 -16.86
CA GLN A 164 -13.04 31.85 -17.31
C GLN A 164 -12.02 32.01 -16.18
N ALA A 165 -10.78 32.32 -16.56
CA ALA A 165 -9.67 32.47 -15.62
C ALA A 165 -9.88 33.60 -14.59
N ASP A 166 -10.78 34.55 -14.85
CA ASP A 166 -11.14 35.64 -13.93
C ASP A 166 -12.36 35.31 -13.04
N ALA A 167 -12.80 34.06 -13.02
CA ALA A 167 -13.90 33.62 -12.15
C ALA A 167 -13.58 33.80 -10.66
N VAL A 168 -14.60 34.19 -9.90
CA VAL A 168 -14.60 34.13 -8.44
C VAL A 168 -15.06 32.74 -8.02
N SER A 169 -14.22 32.05 -7.25
CA SER A 169 -14.50 30.75 -6.67
C SER A 169 -15.31 30.95 -5.40
N ASN A 170 -16.39 30.19 -5.29
CA ASN A 170 -17.24 30.16 -4.13
C ASN A 170 -17.25 28.74 -3.59
N MET A 171 -17.05 28.60 -2.29
CA MET A 171 -17.08 27.32 -1.59
C MET A 171 -18.09 27.39 -0.46
N HIS A 172 -18.92 26.34 -0.35
CA HIS A 172 -19.81 26.16 0.77
C HIS A 172 -19.34 24.97 1.61
N PHE A 173 -19.12 25.22 2.90
CA PHE A 173 -18.70 24.23 3.88
C PHE A 173 -19.93 23.74 4.64
N CYS A 174 -20.28 22.46 4.47
CA CYS A 174 -21.35 21.83 5.23
C CYS A 174 -20.90 21.53 6.66
N ASP A 175 -21.83 21.31 7.60
CA ASP A 175 -21.49 21.03 9.01
C ASP A 175 -20.52 19.84 9.15
N GLN A 176 -20.64 18.84 8.27
CA GLN A 176 -19.75 17.67 8.23
C GLN A 176 -18.28 18.02 8.04
N PHE A 177 -17.95 19.09 7.32
CA PHE A 177 -16.56 19.54 7.12
C PHE A 177 -15.86 19.77 8.47
N PHE A 178 -16.57 20.39 9.42
CA PHE A 178 -16.02 20.74 10.72
C PHE A 178 -15.88 19.55 11.67
N TYR A 179 -16.41 18.37 11.32
CA TYR A 179 -16.19 17.12 12.06
C TYR A 179 -14.90 16.41 11.64
N TYR A 180 -14.34 16.76 10.48
CA TYR A 180 -13.04 16.23 10.07
C TYR A 180 -11.93 16.89 10.88
N LYS A 181 -10.89 16.09 11.17
CA LYS A 181 -9.66 16.54 11.80
C LYS A 181 -8.89 17.50 10.88
N LYS A 182 -8.04 18.33 11.48
CA LYS A 182 -7.00 19.06 10.74
C LYS A 182 -5.97 18.10 10.16
N LEU A 183 -5.11 18.57 9.25
CA LEU A 183 -4.14 17.72 8.55
C LEU A 183 -3.21 16.97 9.51
N ASP A 184 -2.50 17.71 10.38
CA ASP A 184 -1.57 17.11 11.35
C ASP A 184 -2.29 16.20 12.35
N GLU A 185 -3.47 16.60 12.82
CA GLU A 185 -4.28 15.81 13.76
C GLU A 185 -4.77 14.47 13.15
N ALA A 186 -5.07 14.45 11.85
CA ALA A 186 -5.44 13.25 11.11
C ALA A 186 -4.23 12.32 10.92
N VAL A 187 -3.09 12.89 10.52
CA VAL A 187 -1.83 12.15 10.36
C VAL A 187 -1.36 11.54 11.68
N ASP A 188 -1.34 12.32 12.77
CA ASP A 188 -0.90 11.85 14.08
C ASP A 188 -1.81 10.74 14.65
N ALA A 189 -3.10 10.77 14.33
CA ALA A 189 -4.05 9.73 14.73
C ALA A 189 -3.83 8.37 14.04
N VAL A 190 -3.11 8.34 12.91
CA VAL A 190 -3.02 7.16 12.04
C VAL A 190 -1.58 6.66 11.88
N LYS A 191 -0.59 7.55 11.72
CA LYS A 191 0.80 7.20 11.38
C LYS A 191 1.49 6.27 12.39
N ASN A 192 1.04 6.30 13.65
CA ASN A 192 1.59 5.52 14.74
C ASN A 192 0.67 4.35 15.15
N ASN A 193 -0.37 4.04 14.37
CA ASN A 193 -1.27 2.94 14.69
C ASN A 193 -0.52 1.59 14.60
N ASP A 194 -0.68 0.74 15.60
CA ASP A 194 -0.08 -0.60 15.65
C ASP A 194 -0.72 -1.57 14.64
N ASP A 195 -1.92 -1.28 14.13
CA ASP A 195 -2.53 -1.98 13.00
C ASP A 195 -1.94 -1.42 11.69
N PHE A 196 -1.15 -2.24 11.01
CA PHE A 196 -0.51 -1.86 9.76
C PHE A 196 -1.53 -1.54 8.66
N LYS A 197 -2.64 -2.30 8.58
CA LYS A 197 -3.67 -2.06 7.56
C LYS A 197 -4.29 -0.69 7.77
N TRP A 198 -4.51 -0.32 9.03
CA TRP A 198 -4.97 1.03 9.37
C TRP A 198 -3.93 2.11 9.04
N ARG A 199 -2.66 1.86 9.35
CA ARG A 199 -1.56 2.82 9.13
C ARG A 199 -1.32 3.13 7.66
N TYR A 200 -1.40 2.15 6.77
CA TYR A 200 -1.12 2.33 5.35
C TYR A 200 -2.39 2.56 4.50
N ASP A 201 -3.57 2.63 5.11
CA ASP A 201 -4.84 2.93 4.43
C ASP A 201 -5.06 4.44 4.32
N LEU A 202 -4.91 4.96 3.09
CA LEU A 202 -5.05 6.38 2.79
C LEU A 202 -6.45 6.92 3.11
N THR A 203 -7.49 6.07 3.19
CA THR A 203 -8.84 6.49 3.60
C THR A 203 -8.88 6.99 5.06
N LYS A 204 -7.94 6.53 5.90
CA LYS A 204 -7.86 6.93 7.32
C LYS A 204 -7.28 8.33 7.51
N TYR A 205 -6.59 8.85 6.50
CA TYR A 205 -5.95 10.17 6.53
C TYR A 205 -6.85 11.30 6.02
N LYS A 206 -8.14 11.02 5.75
CA LYS A 206 -9.10 12.04 5.30
C LYS A 206 -9.23 13.17 6.32
N ASN A 207 -9.04 14.40 5.88
CA ASN A 207 -8.96 15.58 6.73
C ASN A 207 -9.53 16.83 6.04
N GLN A 208 -9.65 17.93 6.77
CA GLN A 208 -10.18 19.20 6.24
C GLN A 208 -9.39 19.76 5.05
N ALA A 209 -8.07 19.63 5.06
CA ALA A 209 -7.20 20.13 3.99
C ALA A 209 -7.40 19.35 2.69
N TYR A 210 -7.49 18.02 2.77
CA TYR A 210 -7.84 17.19 1.62
C TYR A 210 -9.18 17.60 1.00
N ILE A 211 -10.20 17.92 1.82
CA ILE A 211 -11.50 18.37 1.33
C ILE A 211 -11.40 19.73 0.61
N ILE A 212 -10.67 20.70 1.17
CA ILE A 212 -10.45 21.99 0.48
C ILE A 212 -9.68 21.79 -0.81
N LEU A 213 -8.66 20.93 -0.80
CA LEU A 213 -7.84 20.64 -1.96
C LEU A 213 -8.66 19.99 -3.09
N HIS A 214 -9.60 19.12 -2.75
CA HIS A 214 -10.59 18.60 -3.68
C HIS A 214 -11.39 19.76 -4.32
N GLU A 215 -11.95 20.66 -3.51
CA GLU A 215 -12.70 21.82 -4.03
C GLU A 215 -11.83 22.80 -4.85
N PHE A 216 -10.53 22.90 -4.56
CA PHE A 216 -9.58 23.68 -5.36
C PHE A 216 -9.47 23.16 -6.79
N MET A 217 -9.57 21.84 -6.98
CA MET A 217 -9.50 21.25 -8.31
C MET A 217 -10.64 21.75 -9.21
N HIS A 218 -11.82 22.01 -8.64
CA HIS A 218 -12.98 22.54 -9.36
C HIS A 218 -12.95 24.06 -9.58
N ALA A 219 -12.08 24.79 -8.88
CA ALA A 219 -11.97 26.24 -9.01
C ALA A 219 -11.31 26.62 -10.34
N THR A 220 -12.07 27.24 -11.24
CA THR A 220 -11.61 27.59 -12.60
C THR A 220 -10.36 28.47 -12.58
N VAL A 221 -10.27 29.43 -11.65
CA VAL A 221 -9.07 30.27 -11.51
C VAL A 221 -7.79 29.45 -11.24
N MET A 222 -7.93 28.32 -10.53
CA MET A 222 -6.79 27.54 -10.06
C MET A 222 -6.34 26.54 -11.13
N THR A 223 -7.29 25.89 -11.80
CA THR A 223 -6.99 24.74 -12.66
C THR A 223 -7.19 24.97 -14.15
N TYR A 224 -8.11 25.84 -14.56
CA TYR A 224 -8.59 25.88 -15.95
C TYR A 224 -7.51 26.23 -16.97
N SER A 225 -6.83 27.37 -16.80
CA SER A 225 -5.78 27.82 -17.72
C SER A 225 -4.57 26.85 -17.76
N GLN A 226 -4.23 26.28 -16.61
CA GLN A 226 -3.14 25.31 -16.49
C GLN A 226 -3.50 23.95 -17.11
N ASN A 227 -4.79 23.63 -17.16
CA ASN A 227 -5.32 22.38 -17.69
C ASN A 227 -5.80 22.48 -19.16
N LYS A 228 -5.15 23.33 -19.98
CA LYS A 228 -5.54 23.62 -21.37
C LYS A 228 -7.01 24.07 -21.52
N ASN A 229 -7.48 24.94 -20.63
CA ASN A 229 -8.86 25.43 -20.61
C ASN A 229 -9.89 24.31 -20.44
N ARG A 230 -9.58 23.34 -19.58
CA ARG A 230 -10.51 22.26 -19.23
C ARG A 230 -10.82 22.30 -17.75
N ARG A 231 -12.11 22.15 -17.42
CA ARG A 231 -12.52 21.96 -16.04
C ARG A 231 -12.13 20.58 -15.54
N ILE A 232 -11.75 20.54 -14.27
CA ILE A 232 -11.75 19.30 -13.50
C ILE A 232 -13.13 19.18 -12.86
N LYS A 233 -13.79 18.05 -13.08
CA LYS A 233 -15.15 17.79 -12.62
C LYS A 233 -15.15 16.50 -11.82
N ASP A 234 -16.08 16.43 -10.89
CA ASP A 234 -16.46 15.18 -10.24
C ASP A 234 -16.89 14.16 -11.28
N LEU A 235 -16.37 12.94 -11.14
CA LEU A 235 -16.74 11.81 -11.98
C LEU A 235 -17.48 10.75 -11.18
N SER A 236 -18.23 9.95 -11.92
CA SER A 236 -18.76 8.69 -11.46
C SER A 236 -18.41 7.61 -12.48
N MET A 237 -18.26 6.39 -11.99
CA MET A 237 -17.96 5.23 -12.80
C MET A 237 -18.85 4.06 -12.40
N TYR A 238 -19.17 3.20 -13.36
CA TYR A 238 -19.74 1.90 -13.03
C TYR A 238 -18.63 0.87 -12.87
N VAL A 239 -18.69 0.08 -11.82
CA VAL A 239 -17.83 -1.09 -11.61
C VAL A 239 -18.68 -2.32 -11.35
N TYR A 240 -18.12 -3.50 -11.58
CA TYR A 240 -18.70 -4.74 -11.10
C TYR A 240 -18.11 -5.10 -9.75
N GLU A 241 -18.93 -5.22 -8.72
CA GLU A 241 -18.55 -5.77 -7.42
C GLU A 241 -18.88 -7.26 -7.35
N TYR A 242 -18.01 -8.05 -6.73
CA TYR A 242 -18.30 -9.45 -6.40
C TYR A 242 -18.76 -9.53 -4.95
N GLN A 243 -19.98 -9.99 -4.73
CA GLN A 243 -20.57 -10.19 -3.41
C GLN A 243 -20.52 -11.68 -3.11
N ARG A 244 -19.79 -12.05 -2.05
CA ARG A 244 -19.72 -13.44 -1.61
C ARG A 244 -21.11 -13.91 -1.17
N HIS A 245 -21.50 -15.11 -1.57
CA HIS A 245 -22.74 -15.70 -1.09
C HIS A 245 -22.65 -16.03 0.41
N ASP A 246 -23.75 -15.85 1.13
CA ASP A 246 -23.79 -16.20 2.57
C ASP A 246 -23.75 -17.72 2.83
N TYR A 247 -24.12 -18.54 1.84
CA TYR A 247 -24.35 -19.98 2.00
C TYR A 247 -23.33 -20.88 1.30
N ASP A 248 -22.50 -20.36 0.41
CA ASP A 248 -21.42 -21.11 -0.24
C ASP A 248 -20.17 -20.23 -0.46
N ARG A 249 -19.14 -20.77 -1.12
CA ARG A 249 -17.92 -20.01 -1.48
C ARG A 249 -18.04 -19.31 -2.84
N GLY A 250 -19.24 -19.22 -3.40
CA GLY A 250 -19.55 -18.54 -4.65
C GLY A 250 -19.62 -17.02 -4.48
N TYR A 251 -19.68 -16.33 -5.61
CA TYR A 251 -19.76 -14.87 -5.68
C TYR A 251 -20.78 -14.47 -6.74
N ASP A 252 -21.65 -13.52 -6.38
CA ASP A 252 -22.54 -12.82 -7.29
C ASP A 252 -21.86 -11.56 -7.81
N ARG A 253 -21.88 -11.36 -9.13
CA ARG A 253 -21.35 -10.15 -9.76
C ARG A 253 -22.47 -9.12 -9.90
N LYS A 254 -22.27 -7.92 -9.35
CA LYS A 254 -23.25 -6.83 -9.39
C LYS A 254 -22.63 -5.56 -9.98
N LYS A 255 -23.27 -5.00 -11.00
CA LYS A 255 -22.92 -3.66 -11.51
C LYS A 255 -23.40 -2.60 -10.53
N VAL A 256 -22.51 -1.72 -10.09
CA VAL A 256 -22.80 -0.63 -9.17
C VAL A 256 -22.20 0.67 -9.69
N LYS A 257 -22.80 1.80 -9.32
CA LYS A 257 -22.26 3.12 -9.61
C LYS A 257 -21.44 3.60 -8.42
N TRP A 258 -20.19 3.94 -8.66
CA TRP A 258 -19.29 4.56 -7.70
C TRP A 258 -19.08 6.01 -8.11
N ASP A 259 -19.11 6.90 -7.12
CA ASP A 259 -18.51 8.21 -7.32
C ASP A 259 -16.99 8.05 -7.21
N VAL A 260 -16.24 8.72 -8.09
CA VAL A 260 -14.77 8.65 -8.12
C VAL A 260 -14.20 9.61 -7.08
N TYR A 261 -14.61 9.39 -5.84
CA TYR A 261 -14.04 10.01 -4.64
C TYR A 261 -13.39 8.91 -3.82
N GLN A 262 -12.42 9.26 -2.99
CA GLN A 262 -11.65 8.32 -2.16
C GLN A 262 -10.57 7.54 -2.93
N PRO A 263 -9.55 7.06 -2.21
CA PRO A 263 -8.41 6.36 -2.81
C PRO A 263 -8.74 5.24 -3.80
N LEU A 264 -9.57 4.25 -3.44
CA LEU A 264 -9.80 3.08 -4.30
C LEU A 264 -10.45 3.44 -5.65
N PRO A 265 -11.59 4.16 -5.69
CA PRO A 265 -12.18 4.59 -6.95
C PRO A 265 -11.21 5.36 -7.85
N CYS A 266 -10.42 6.27 -7.27
CA CYS A 266 -9.44 7.06 -8.01
C CYS A 266 -8.30 6.20 -8.57
N LYS A 267 -7.80 5.20 -7.82
CA LYS A 267 -6.81 4.24 -8.34
C LYS A 267 -7.36 3.47 -9.53
N ILE A 268 -8.56 2.89 -9.38
CA ILE A 268 -9.21 2.13 -10.46
C ILE A 268 -9.38 3.00 -11.71
N LEU A 269 -9.82 4.24 -11.54
CA LEU A 269 -9.95 5.18 -12.67
C LEU A 269 -8.60 5.46 -13.35
N ALA A 270 -7.56 5.73 -12.57
CA ALA A 270 -6.22 6.02 -13.07
C ALA A 270 -5.64 4.86 -13.90
N ARG A 271 -6.00 3.62 -13.55
CA ARG A 271 -5.62 2.41 -14.29
C ARG A 271 -6.40 2.17 -15.58
N THR A 272 -7.51 2.87 -15.82
CA THR A 272 -8.47 2.52 -16.89
C THR A 272 -8.65 3.63 -17.93
N ALA A 273 -8.48 4.91 -17.56
CA ALA A 273 -8.86 6.02 -18.42
C ALA A 273 -7.66 6.89 -18.85
N ARG A 274 -7.37 6.91 -20.17
CA ARG A 274 -6.27 7.68 -20.77
C ARG A 274 -6.47 9.21 -20.80
N GLN A 275 -7.70 9.69 -20.61
CA GLN A 275 -8.04 11.11 -20.85
C GLN A 275 -8.35 11.92 -19.58
N TYR A 276 -8.41 11.25 -18.43
CA TYR A 276 -9.16 11.71 -17.27
C TYR A 276 -8.33 11.74 -15.98
N ILE A 277 -7.07 12.17 -16.10
CA ILE A 277 -6.02 11.75 -15.17
C ILE A 277 -5.80 12.69 -13.96
N ALA A 278 -6.40 13.89 -13.94
CA ALA A 278 -6.32 14.80 -12.78
C ALA A 278 -7.71 15.13 -12.25
N GLN A 279 -8.20 14.35 -11.28
CA GLN A 279 -9.59 14.50 -10.81
C GLN A 279 -9.75 14.86 -9.35
N ASP A 280 -8.81 14.41 -8.52
CA ASP A 280 -8.93 14.62 -7.08
C ASP A 280 -7.56 14.96 -6.47
N GLY A 281 -7.57 15.62 -5.32
CA GLY A 281 -6.39 15.97 -4.55
C GLY A 281 -5.72 14.77 -3.85
N ILE A 282 -6.08 13.55 -4.21
CA ILE A 282 -5.61 12.33 -3.52
C ILE A 282 -4.12 12.10 -3.75
N THR A 283 -3.58 12.34 -4.94
CA THR A 283 -2.13 12.23 -5.20
C THR A 283 -1.32 13.07 -4.21
N MET A 284 -1.80 14.28 -3.91
CA MET A 284 -1.20 15.20 -2.94
C MET A 284 -1.30 14.65 -1.51
N ASN A 285 -2.46 14.08 -1.15
CA ASN A 285 -2.63 13.45 0.15
C ASN A 285 -1.70 12.24 0.32
N ALA A 286 -1.59 11.38 -0.69
CA ALA A 286 -0.71 10.22 -0.68
C ALA A 286 0.74 10.63 -0.48
N LYS A 287 1.22 11.66 -1.22
CA LYS A 287 2.59 12.16 -1.10
C LYS A 287 2.87 12.81 0.24
N TYR A 288 1.93 13.61 0.74
CA TYR A 288 2.06 14.22 2.05
C TYR A 288 2.14 13.13 3.14
N VAL A 289 1.23 12.16 3.13
CA VAL A 289 1.23 11.04 4.09
C VAL A 289 2.50 10.22 3.98
N GLN A 290 2.98 9.92 2.77
CA GLN A 290 4.26 9.24 2.54
C GLN A 290 5.41 9.94 3.27
N SER A 291 5.49 11.27 3.17
CA SER A 291 6.53 12.07 3.85
C SER A 291 6.45 12.05 5.38
N LYS A 292 5.31 11.63 5.94
CA LYS A 292 5.05 11.59 7.39
C LYS A 292 5.15 10.18 7.97
N LEU A 293 5.12 9.16 7.14
CA LEU A 293 5.36 7.78 7.54
C LEU A 293 6.85 7.52 7.71
N ASP A 294 7.20 6.65 8.67
CA ASP A 294 8.59 6.29 8.92
C ASP A 294 9.26 5.74 7.67
N GLY A 295 10.51 6.13 7.42
CA GLY A 295 11.24 5.67 6.24
C GLY A 295 10.64 6.16 4.91
N ASN A 296 9.77 7.18 4.93
CA ASN A 296 9.11 7.72 3.73
C ASN A 296 8.30 6.66 2.96
N GLN A 297 7.66 5.77 3.72
CA GLN A 297 6.89 4.63 3.21
C GLN A 297 5.57 5.09 2.58
N TYR A 298 5.20 4.48 1.47
CA TYR A 298 3.99 4.85 0.73
C TYR A 298 2.74 4.15 1.32
N PRO A 299 1.61 4.88 1.52
CA PRO A 299 0.35 4.28 2.00
C PRO A 299 -0.36 3.52 0.87
N TRP A 300 0.03 2.27 0.66
CA TRP A 300 -0.45 1.42 -0.43
C TRP A 300 -1.94 1.07 -0.37
N LEU A 301 -2.58 1.09 0.81
CA LEU A 301 -3.98 0.74 0.94
C LEU A 301 -4.89 1.93 0.61
N PRO A 302 -6.06 1.69 0.00
CA PRO A 302 -6.54 0.42 -0.54
C PRO A 302 -5.81 -0.02 -1.82
N LEU A 303 -5.74 -1.33 -2.07
CA LEU A 303 -5.16 -1.90 -3.28
C LEU A 303 -6.19 -1.91 -4.41
N ALA A 304 -5.76 -1.54 -5.61
CA ALA A 304 -6.56 -1.63 -6.83
C ALA A 304 -6.03 -2.74 -7.74
N ASP A 305 -5.70 -3.93 -7.20
CA ASP A 305 -5.18 -5.07 -7.96
C ASP A 305 -6.30 -6.01 -8.46
N ARG A 306 -5.98 -6.90 -9.40
CA ARG A 306 -6.93 -7.88 -9.97
C ARG A 306 -7.24 -9.03 -8.99
N GLU A 307 -6.47 -9.12 -7.91
CA GLU A 307 -6.36 -10.29 -7.03
C GLU A 307 -6.82 -10.04 -5.59
N ALA A 308 -7.30 -8.86 -5.21
CA ALA A 308 -7.88 -8.62 -3.89
C ALA A 308 -9.18 -9.44 -3.76
N ILE A 309 -9.12 -10.59 -3.08
CA ILE A 309 -10.24 -11.55 -2.99
C ILE A 309 -11.02 -11.43 -1.67
N GLU A 310 -10.46 -10.86 -0.59
CA GLU A 310 -11.06 -11.04 0.74
C GLU A 310 -11.52 -9.76 1.45
N TRP A 311 -10.90 -8.60 1.19
CA TRP A 311 -11.20 -7.37 1.93
C TRP A 311 -11.79 -6.25 1.07
N GLN A 312 -11.75 -6.40 -0.26
CA GLN A 312 -12.37 -5.48 -1.22
C GLN A 312 -13.01 -6.30 -2.34
N PRO A 313 -14.16 -5.85 -2.88
CA PRO A 313 -14.76 -6.53 -4.02
C PRO A 313 -13.79 -6.48 -5.20
N LYS A 314 -13.54 -7.64 -5.83
CA LYS A 314 -12.89 -7.67 -7.15
C LYS A 314 -13.65 -6.71 -8.07
N THR A 315 -12.94 -5.94 -8.90
CA THR A 315 -13.58 -5.06 -9.88
C THR A 315 -13.13 -5.44 -11.29
N SER A 316 -14.08 -5.83 -12.13
CA SER A 316 -13.87 -5.94 -13.59
C SER A 316 -14.69 -4.87 -14.30
N ALA A 317 -14.19 -4.35 -15.43
CA ALA A 317 -14.83 -3.42 -16.36
C ALA A 317 -15.38 -2.09 -15.80
N MET A 318 -14.96 -0.97 -16.41
CA MET A 318 -15.36 0.39 -15.99
C MET A 318 -16.03 1.18 -17.11
N PHE A 319 -17.11 1.90 -16.79
CA PHE A 319 -17.73 2.89 -17.68
C PHE A 319 -17.78 4.24 -16.98
N LEU A 320 -17.18 5.28 -17.58
CA LEU A 320 -17.29 6.65 -17.08
C LEU A 320 -18.63 7.26 -17.48
N THR A 321 -19.33 7.85 -16.52
CA THR A 321 -20.45 8.73 -16.80
C THR A 321 -20.17 10.09 -16.18
N GLN A 322 -20.20 11.15 -16.99
CA GLN A 322 -20.34 12.50 -16.46
C GLN A 322 -21.77 12.64 -15.93
N GLY A 323 -21.98 13.47 -14.90
CA GLY A 323 -23.34 13.90 -14.59
C GLY A 323 -23.97 14.47 -15.86
N ASN A 324 -25.24 14.11 -16.12
CA ASN A 324 -26.10 14.50 -17.25
C ASN A 324 -25.71 14.03 -18.68
N GLY A 325 -25.46 12.73 -18.86
CA GLY A 325 -25.49 12.11 -20.20
C GLY A 325 -24.14 11.61 -20.73
N THR A 326 -24.14 10.43 -21.35
CA THR A 326 -23.03 9.46 -21.49
C THR A 326 -21.79 9.83 -22.35
N PHE A 327 -20.65 9.18 -22.00
CA PHE A 327 -19.41 9.02 -22.79
C PHE A 327 -19.05 7.52 -22.93
N GLY A 328 -18.27 7.15 -23.95
CA GLY A 328 -17.75 5.78 -24.17
C GLY A 328 -16.27 5.61 -23.79
N ILE A 329 -15.89 4.39 -23.37
CA ILE A 329 -14.49 3.93 -23.20
C ILE A 329 -14.37 2.53 -23.82
N ASN A 330 -13.18 2.23 -24.36
CA ASN A 330 -12.76 0.99 -25.04
C ASN A 330 -13.23 0.81 -26.49
N GLY A 331 -12.70 1.65 -27.39
CA GLY A 331 -12.52 1.27 -28.80
C GLY A 331 -13.75 1.33 -29.70
N GLY A 332 -14.93 1.64 -29.16
CA GLY A 332 -15.99 2.25 -29.97
C GLY A 332 -15.63 3.72 -30.16
N GLU A 333 -15.22 4.11 -31.37
CA GLU A 333 -15.31 5.52 -31.77
C GLU A 333 -16.72 5.99 -31.41
N LEU A 334 -16.86 6.84 -30.40
CA LEU A 334 -17.99 7.75 -30.39
C LEU A 334 -17.81 8.55 -31.67
N SER A 335 -18.74 8.37 -32.61
CA SER A 335 -18.68 9.08 -33.88
C SER A 335 -18.48 10.56 -33.59
N ALA A 336 -17.56 11.20 -34.31
CA ALA A 336 -17.40 12.65 -34.28
C ALA A 336 -18.72 13.39 -34.57
N ASP A 337 -19.72 12.69 -35.12
CA ASP A 337 -21.07 13.19 -35.38
C ASP A 337 -21.89 13.50 -34.11
N ASP A 338 -21.52 12.95 -32.94
CA ASP A 338 -22.23 13.22 -31.67
C ASP A 338 -21.74 14.48 -30.94
N PHE A 339 -20.68 15.11 -31.45
CA PHE A 339 -20.19 16.40 -30.97
C PHE A 339 -20.55 17.52 -31.95
N THR A 340 -21.54 18.34 -31.59
CA THR A 340 -21.73 19.60 -32.31
C THR A 340 -20.63 20.58 -31.92
N THR A 341 -19.89 21.05 -32.93
CA THR A 341 -18.97 22.18 -32.79
C THR A 341 -19.80 23.47 -32.78
N ASN A 342 -19.59 24.31 -31.76
CA ASN A 342 -20.03 25.69 -31.80
C ASN A 342 -19.34 26.42 -32.97
N ALA A 343 -19.91 27.54 -33.39
CA ALA A 343 -19.32 28.39 -34.44
C ALA A 343 -17.91 28.93 -34.11
N ASP A 344 -17.48 28.84 -32.85
CA ASP A 344 -16.14 29.23 -32.38
C ASP A 344 -15.15 28.06 -32.30
N GLY A 345 -15.55 26.85 -32.72
CA GLY A 345 -14.71 25.65 -32.68
C GLY A 345 -14.62 24.97 -31.32
N SER A 346 -15.41 25.40 -30.32
CA SER A 346 -15.55 24.67 -29.05
C SER A 346 -16.52 23.49 -29.19
N TYR A 347 -16.19 22.36 -28.56
CA TYR A 347 -17.03 21.17 -28.54
C TYR A 347 -18.07 21.30 -27.41
N VAL A 348 -19.35 21.13 -27.73
CA VAL A 348 -20.43 20.98 -26.73
C VAL A 348 -20.94 19.55 -26.85
N ALA A 349 -20.82 18.78 -25.76
CA ALA A 349 -21.55 17.53 -25.64
C ALA A 349 -23.04 17.88 -25.56
N ASN A 350 -23.84 17.38 -26.51
CA ASN A 350 -25.29 17.50 -26.41
C ASN A 350 -25.76 16.73 -25.18
N ASP A 351 -26.67 17.35 -24.43
CA ASP A 351 -27.32 16.84 -23.21
C ASP A 351 -28.03 15.52 -23.57
N LEU A 352 -27.36 14.38 -23.36
CA LEU A 352 -27.98 13.06 -23.47
C LEU A 352 -28.83 12.87 -22.22
N ASP A 353 -30.13 12.65 -22.42
CA ASP A 353 -31.09 12.41 -21.34
C ASP A 353 -30.66 11.17 -20.53
N ASP A 354 -30.88 11.17 -19.20
CA ASP A 354 -30.45 10.12 -18.26
C ASP A 354 -31.07 8.72 -18.56
N SER A 355 -31.88 8.59 -19.61
CA SER A 355 -32.58 7.36 -20.03
C SER A 355 -31.86 6.54 -21.11
N ASP A 356 -30.80 7.03 -21.75
CA ASP A 356 -30.12 6.30 -22.81
C ASP A 356 -29.16 5.24 -22.25
N ILE A 357 -29.68 4.02 -22.12
CA ILE A 357 -28.93 2.84 -21.70
C ILE A 357 -27.98 2.42 -22.84
N ILE A 358 -26.70 2.78 -22.73
CA ILE A 358 -25.66 2.17 -23.57
C ILE A 358 -25.58 0.69 -23.24
N THR A 359 -26.02 -0.14 -24.18
CA THR A 359 -25.92 -1.60 -24.11
C THR A 359 -24.54 -1.98 -24.64
N LEU A 360 -23.59 -2.25 -23.75
CA LEU A 360 -22.28 -2.75 -24.14
C LEU A 360 -22.38 -4.24 -24.44
N SER A 361 -21.67 -4.70 -25.47
CA SER A 361 -21.60 -6.12 -25.76
C SER A 361 -20.92 -6.85 -24.59
N ASP A 362 -21.39 -8.06 -24.30
CA ASP A 362 -20.80 -8.95 -23.29
C ASP A 362 -19.32 -9.29 -23.57
N GLU A 363 -18.76 -8.87 -24.71
CA GLU A 363 -17.35 -9.05 -25.10
C GLU A 363 -16.42 -7.93 -24.58
N ALA A 364 -16.94 -6.83 -24.04
CA ALA A 364 -16.16 -5.80 -23.33
C ALA A 364 -15.62 -6.27 -21.95
N ASP A 365 -15.80 -7.57 -21.65
CA ASP A 365 -15.44 -8.24 -20.39
C ASP A 365 -13.95 -8.59 -20.28
N THR A 366 -13.10 -7.99 -21.13
CA THR A 366 -11.64 -8.13 -21.04
C THR A 366 -11.05 -7.02 -20.18
N ASP A 367 -10.15 -7.44 -19.29
CA ASP A 367 -9.39 -6.66 -18.32
C ASP A 367 -9.21 -5.17 -18.66
N THR A 368 -10.05 -4.30 -18.08
CA THR A 368 -10.01 -2.86 -18.37
C THR A 368 -8.89 -2.13 -17.64
N LEU A 369 -8.24 -2.79 -16.67
CA LEU A 369 -7.07 -2.24 -16.00
C LEU A 369 -5.85 -2.33 -16.92
N ALA A 370 -5.09 -1.25 -17.00
CA ALA A 370 -3.80 -1.21 -17.68
C ALA A 370 -2.95 -2.42 -17.29
N PRO A 371 -2.33 -3.11 -18.28
CA PRO A 371 -1.49 -4.25 -18.01
C PRO A 371 -0.31 -3.85 -17.13
N GLU A 372 0.18 -4.78 -16.30
CA GLU A 372 1.33 -4.51 -15.42
C GLU A 372 2.58 -4.08 -16.20
N THR A 373 2.71 -4.49 -17.46
CA THR A 373 3.78 -4.08 -18.38
C THR A 373 3.81 -2.58 -18.69
N ASP A 374 2.73 -1.86 -18.42
CA ASP A 374 2.70 -0.40 -18.56
C ASP A 374 3.36 0.33 -17.37
N TYR A 375 3.62 -0.39 -16.27
CA TYR A 375 4.25 0.13 -15.05
C TYR A 375 5.73 -0.29 -14.98
N PRO A 376 6.56 0.46 -14.26
CA PRO A 376 7.91 0.01 -13.93
C PRO A 376 7.88 -1.28 -13.09
N ASP A 377 8.83 -2.18 -13.34
CA ASP A 377 9.00 -3.41 -12.57
C ASP A 377 9.17 -3.13 -11.07
N THR A 378 9.84 -2.03 -10.70
CA THR A 378 10.01 -1.62 -9.31
C THR A 378 8.68 -1.39 -8.61
N PHE A 379 7.74 -0.68 -9.25
CA PHE A 379 6.41 -0.43 -8.72
C PHE A 379 5.60 -1.73 -8.61
N ILE A 380 5.61 -2.57 -9.66
CA ILE A 380 4.88 -3.85 -9.65
C ILE A 380 5.42 -4.78 -8.56
N ASN A 381 6.74 -4.86 -8.40
CA ASN A 381 7.34 -5.67 -7.35
C ASN A 381 6.96 -5.17 -5.96
N GLN A 382 7.03 -3.85 -5.70
CA GLN A 382 6.62 -3.27 -4.42
C GLN A 382 5.12 -3.45 -4.14
N MET A 383 4.26 -3.30 -5.16
CA MET A 383 2.82 -3.52 -5.03
C MET A 383 2.51 -4.98 -4.72
N ARG A 384 3.15 -5.95 -5.41
CA ARG A 384 2.97 -7.39 -5.17
C ARG A 384 3.49 -7.81 -3.81
N GLU A 385 4.66 -7.31 -3.43
CA GLU A 385 5.25 -7.48 -2.11
C GLU A 385 4.27 -6.96 -1.04
N PHE A 386 3.76 -5.74 -1.20
CA PHE A 386 2.76 -5.20 -0.28
C PHE A 386 1.44 -5.99 -0.28
N SER A 387 0.95 -6.41 -1.44
CA SER A 387 -0.27 -7.21 -1.58
C SER A 387 -0.14 -8.55 -0.86
N SER A 388 1.04 -9.19 -0.88
CA SER A 388 1.32 -10.39 -0.09
C SER A 388 1.19 -10.15 1.42
N TYR A 389 1.47 -8.93 1.89
CA TYR A 389 1.26 -8.57 3.30
C TYR A 389 -0.22 -8.41 3.65
N VAL A 390 -1.06 -8.00 2.71
CA VAL A 390 -2.48 -7.75 2.95
C VAL A 390 -3.32 -9.03 2.83
N ASN A 391 -2.96 -9.89 1.87
CA ASN A 391 -3.62 -11.15 1.56
C ASN A 391 -3.09 -12.29 2.45
N THR A 392 -3.32 -12.14 3.75
CA THR A 392 -2.93 -13.09 4.78
C THR A 392 -3.79 -14.37 4.68
N PRO A 393 -3.20 -15.58 4.60
CA PRO A 393 -3.97 -16.83 4.58
C PRO A 393 -4.88 -16.99 5.81
N ASP A 394 -5.99 -17.71 5.64
CA ASP A 394 -6.83 -18.11 6.77
C ASP A 394 -6.02 -18.91 7.81
N PRO A 395 -6.13 -18.60 9.11
CA PRO A 395 -5.42 -19.34 10.14
C PRO A 395 -6.02 -20.75 10.33
N THR A 396 -5.15 -21.70 10.66
CA THR A 396 -5.57 -23.01 11.18
C THR A 396 -5.82 -22.89 12.68
N CYS A 397 -7.09 -22.88 13.06
CA CYS A 397 -7.46 -22.70 14.45
C CYS A 397 -7.19 -23.93 15.31
N ALA A 398 -6.72 -23.70 16.54
CA ALA A 398 -6.62 -24.74 17.54
C ALA A 398 -8.04 -25.25 17.86
N SER A 399 -8.40 -26.44 17.35
CA SER A 399 -9.77 -26.95 17.44
C SER A 399 -10.25 -27.09 18.89
N SER A 400 -11.36 -26.44 19.25
CA SER A 400 -12.08 -26.69 20.52
C SER A 400 -12.78 -28.05 20.53
N ARG A 401 -12.94 -28.69 19.37
CA ARG A 401 -13.77 -29.87 19.12
C ARG A 401 -12.98 -31.04 18.50
N SER A 402 -12.25 -31.79 19.32
CA SER A 402 -12.08 -33.24 19.16
C SER A 402 -11.34 -33.80 20.38
N GLY A 403 -12.06 -34.38 21.35
CA GLY A 403 -11.46 -35.18 22.44
C GLY A 403 -10.31 -34.48 23.15
N THR A 404 -10.62 -33.44 23.91
CA THR A 404 -9.70 -32.61 24.70
C THR A 404 -8.49 -33.41 25.22
N PRO A 405 -7.27 -33.17 24.74
CA PRO A 405 -6.12 -33.31 25.61
C PRO A 405 -6.38 -32.33 26.75
N SER A 406 -6.54 -32.85 27.97
CA SER A 406 -6.51 -32.04 29.19
C SER A 406 -5.28 -31.13 29.13
N GLY A 407 -5.46 -29.80 29.06
CA GLY A 407 -4.32 -28.87 29.04
C GLY A 407 -4.42 -27.64 28.13
N ARG A 408 -5.52 -27.42 27.39
CA ARG A 408 -5.70 -26.14 26.68
C ARG A 408 -6.31 -25.08 27.58
N SER A 409 -5.71 -23.90 27.52
CA SER A 409 -6.13 -22.74 28.30
C SER A 409 -6.64 -21.67 27.36
N ALA A 410 -7.52 -20.81 27.86
CA ALA A 410 -8.04 -19.68 27.10
C ALA A 410 -7.34 -18.39 27.52
N PHE A 411 -7.25 -17.44 26.59
CA PHE A 411 -6.73 -16.09 26.84
C PHE A 411 -7.67 -15.02 26.28
N SER A 412 -7.52 -13.79 26.77
CA SER A 412 -8.20 -12.61 26.21
C SER A 412 -7.37 -11.95 25.12
N VAL A 413 -8.05 -11.33 24.14
CA VAL A 413 -7.41 -10.55 23.06
C VAL A 413 -6.50 -9.46 23.62
N SER A 414 -6.95 -8.74 24.66
CA SER A 414 -6.15 -7.66 25.28
C SER A 414 -4.88 -8.16 25.96
N GLU A 415 -4.91 -9.34 26.58
CA GLU A 415 -3.73 -9.93 27.24
C GLU A 415 -2.72 -10.42 26.20
N ALA A 416 -3.19 -11.09 25.15
CA ALA A 416 -2.33 -11.57 24.07
C ALA A 416 -1.71 -10.44 23.24
N ASP A 417 -2.44 -9.36 22.97
CA ASP A 417 -1.93 -8.26 22.13
C ASP A 417 -0.65 -7.62 22.70
N ALA A 418 -0.60 -7.43 24.02
CA ALA A 418 0.59 -6.94 24.69
C ALA A 418 1.79 -7.91 24.53
N LYS A 419 1.53 -9.22 24.60
CA LYS A 419 2.58 -10.26 24.46
C LYS A 419 3.05 -10.42 23.03
N ILE A 420 2.14 -10.28 22.05
CA ILE A 420 2.48 -10.21 20.63
C ILE A 420 3.41 -9.02 20.39
N LYS A 421 3.10 -7.84 20.94
CA LYS A 421 3.95 -6.66 20.81
C LYS A 421 5.34 -6.88 21.41
N ASP A 422 5.41 -7.46 22.62
CA ASP A 422 6.67 -7.81 23.27
C ASP A 422 7.51 -8.77 22.41
N PHE A 423 6.90 -9.86 21.91
CA PHE A 423 7.57 -10.85 21.05
C PHE A 423 8.08 -10.23 19.75
N CYS A 424 7.20 -9.52 19.02
CA CYS A 424 7.53 -8.94 17.73
C CYS A 424 8.54 -7.79 17.81
N SER A 425 8.70 -7.15 18.98
CA SER A 425 9.64 -6.04 19.15
C SER A 425 11.06 -6.50 19.56
N ASP A 426 11.29 -7.81 19.76
CA ASP A 426 12.61 -8.31 20.13
C ASP A 426 13.60 -8.22 18.96
N THR A 427 14.46 -7.20 19.02
CA THR A 427 15.49 -6.94 18.01
C THR A 427 16.48 -8.09 17.80
N ASN A 428 16.61 -9.02 18.77
CA ASN A 428 17.49 -10.17 18.61
C ASN A 428 17.00 -11.12 17.51
N LEU A 429 15.68 -11.26 17.34
CA LEU A 429 15.10 -12.13 16.33
C LEU A 429 15.49 -11.70 14.89
N TYR A 430 15.76 -10.41 14.70
CA TYR A 430 16.14 -9.82 13.40
C TYR A 430 17.58 -10.15 12.98
N ASN A 431 18.40 -10.61 13.92
CA ASN A 431 19.76 -11.06 13.64
C ASN A 431 19.80 -12.56 13.31
N HIS A 432 18.65 -13.18 13.10
CA HIS A 432 18.52 -14.60 12.78
C HIS A 432 17.82 -14.82 11.44
N VAL A 433 18.15 -15.95 10.81
CA VAL A 433 17.36 -16.58 9.76
C VAL A 433 16.78 -17.88 10.29
N PHE A 434 15.59 -18.23 9.80
CA PHE A 434 14.96 -19.49 10.11
C PHE A 434 15.25 -20.50 9.01
N THR A 435 15.74 -21.66 9.41
CA THR A 435 16.20 -22.72 8.52
C THR A 435 15.62 -24.06 8.98
N PRO A 436 15.48 -25.05 8.09
CA PRO A 436 15.25 -26.42 8.55
C PRO A 436 16.47 -26.91 9.35
N PRO A 437 16.32 -27.97 10.18
CA PRO A 437 17.42 -28.57 10.94
C PRO A 437 18.62 -28.94 10.06
N ILE A 438 18.35 -29.44 8.84
CA ILE A 438 19.41 -29.87 7.92
C ILE A 438 20.31 -28.72 7.43
N ASP A 439 19.86 -27.47 7.54
CA ASP A 439 20.63 -26.29 7.11
C ASP A 439 21.28 -25.53 8.28
N GLN A 440 21.16 -26.02 9.52
CA GLN A 440 21.75 -25.31 10.66
C GLN A 440 23.28 -25.24 10.62
N GLY A 441 23.96 -26.18 9.96
CA GLY A 441 25.38 -26.10 9.62
C GLY A 441 26.28 -25.54 10.73
N CYS A 442 26.98 -24.43 10.44
CA CYS A 442 27.85 -23.74 11.39
C CYS A 442 27.14 -22.78 12.36
N GLY A 443 25.80 -22.76 12.35
CA GLY A 443 24.97 -21.92 13.21
C GLY A 443 24.87 -20.46 12.77
N THR A 444 25.55 -20.08 11.68
CA THR A 444 25.51 -18.71 11.14
C THR A 444 25.52 -18.71 9.61
N THR A 445 24.83 -17.75 9.03
CA THR A 445 24.89 -17.43 7.60
C THR A 445 26.26 -16.83 7.23
N LYS A 446 26.53 -16.68 5.93
CA LYS A 446 27.77 -16.06 5.41
C LYS A 446 27.93 -14.60 5.81
N ASP A 447 26.84 -13.86 5.96
CA ASP A 447 26.82 -12.47 6.45
C ASP A 447 26.82 -12.36 7.99
N GLY A 448 26.90 -13.48 8.71
CA GLY A 448 27.08 -13.53 10.16
C GLY A 448 25.79 -13.51 10.99
N LYS A 449 24.62 -13.67 10.36
CA LYS A 449 23.34 -13.83 11.08
C LYS A 449 23.26 -15.23 11.69
N GLY A 450 22.61 -15.37 12.84
CA GLY A 450 22.39 -16.68 13.45
C GLY A 450 21.43 -17.53 12.62
N LYS A 451 21.63 -18.84 12.60
CA LYS A 451 20.64 -19.81 12.08
C LYS A 451 19.87 -20.42 13.23
N SER A 452 18.56 -20.56 13.07
CA SER A 452 17.68 -21.18 14.07
C SER A 452 16.50 -21.87 13.39
N LEU A 453 15.82 -22.80 14.06
CA LEU A 453 14.59 -23.39 13.52
C LEU A 453 13.43 -22.39 13.52
N GLY A 454 13.52 -21.39 14.39
CA GLY A 454 12.47 -20.45 14.69
C GLY A 454 12.79 -19.72 15.98
N ALA A 455 11.81 -18.94 16.43
CA ALA A 455 11.79 -18.25 17.70
C ALA A 455 10.46 -18.55 18.40
N SER A 456 10.51 -18.78 19.71
CA SER A 456 9.32 -18.88 20.55
C SER A 456 9.49 -18.10 21.85
N GLY A 457 8.39 -17.60 22.37
CA GLY A 457 8.29 -16.90 23.64
C GLY A 457 7.15 -17.50 24.47
N SER A 458 7.41 -17.72 25.76
CA SER A 458 6.41 -18.20 26.71
C SER A 458 6.03 -17.09 27.68
N TYR A 459 4.73 -16.79 27.75
CA TYR A 459 4.21 -15.70 28.55
C TYR A 459 3.16 -16.23 29.53
N SER A 460 3.36 -15.99 30.82
CA SER A 460 2.36 -16.36 31.83
C SER A 460 1.05 -15.59 31.62
N ILE A 461 -0.08 -16.31 31.64
CA ILE A 461 -1.43 -15.76 31.56
C ILE A 461 -2.29 -16.29 32.72
N ASN A 462 -3.50 -15.75 32.90
CA ASN A 462 -4.45 -16.21 33.94
C ASN A 462 -3.84 -16.21 35.37
N GLY A 463 -2.96 -15.24 35.66
CA GLY A 463 -2.25 -15.16 36.94
C GLY A 463 -1.16 -16.23 37.13
N GLY A 464 -0.60 -16.75 36.03
CA GLY A 464 0.53 -17.69 36.03
C GLY A 464 0.17 -19.17 36.10
N LYS A 465 -1.11 -19.50 35.89
CA LYS A 465 -1.57 -20.90 35.84
C LYS A 465 -1.33 -21.56 34.49
N ASP A 466 -1.25 -20.73 33.46
CA ASP A 466 -1.16 -21.15 32.07
C ASP A 466 -0.09 -20.31 31.37
N ASN A 467 0.37 -20.81 30.22
CA ASN A 467 1.32 -20.13 29.36
C ASN A 467 0.70 -19.87 27.99
N LEU A 468 0.82 -18.63 27.52
CA LEU A 468 0.64 -18.24 26.13
C LEU A 468 1.98 -18.38 25.42
N TRP A 469 2.05 -19.31 24.48
CA TRP A 469 3.17 -19.45 23.57
C TRP A 469 2.92 -18.64 22.33
N ILE A 470 3.93 -17.86 21.94
CA ILE A 470 3.96 -17.10 20.69
C ILE A 470 5.23 -17.53 19.98
N GLY A 471 5.14 -17.87 18.69
CA GLY A 471 6.32 -18.29 17.96
C GLY A 471 6.20 -18.07 16.47
N ALA A 472 7.36 -18.11 15.83
CA ALA A 472 7.51 -18.14 14.40
C ALA A 472 8.64 -19.10 14.02
N TYR A 473 8.39 -20.02 13.09
CA TYR A 473 9.35 -21.09 12.80
C TYR A 473 9.26 -21.59 11.36
N PHE A 474 10.34 -22.23 10.92
CA PHE A 474 10.42 -22.80 9.58
C PHE A 474 9.46 -23.99 9.44
N ALA A 475 8.61 -23.97 8.41
CA ALA A 475 7.61 -25.00 8.17
C ALA A 475 8.26 -26.36 7.89
N SER A 476 7.73 -27.41 8.51
CA SER A 476 8.03 -28.79 8.12
C SER A 476 7.22 -29.19 6.87
N GLY A 477 7.76 -30.07 6.03
CA GLY A 477 7.00 -30.68 4.94
C GLY A 477 7.08 -29.95 3.60
N GLY A 478 8.22 -30.08 2.91
CA GLY A 478 8.37 -29.61 1.52
C GLY A 478 8.94 -28.20 1.36
N CYS A 479 9.36 -27.57 2.46
CA CYS A 479 10.10 -26.31 2.45
C CYS A 479 11.61 -26.55 2.49
N THR A 480 12.35 -25.75 1.72
CA THR A 480 13.82 -25.82 1.60
C THR A 480 14.44 -24.42 1.70
N GLY A 481 15.73 -24.34 2.02
CA GLY A 481 16.47 -23.08 2.16
C GLY A 481 16.20 -22.36 3.49
N MET A 482 16.26 -21.04 3.46
CA MET A 482 16.13 -20.18 4.64
C MET A 482 15.11 -19.06 4.43
N THR A 483 14.51 -18.58 5.52
CA THR A 483 13.67 -17.38 5.51
C THR A 483 14.19 -16.36 6.51
N THR A 484 14.08 -15.08 6.18
CA THR A 484 14.48 -14.00 7.09
C THR A 484 13.35 -13.72 8.07
N TRP A 485 13.70 -13.34 9.30
CA TRP A 485 12.73 -12.87 10.28
C TRP A 485 12.85 -11.36 10.51
N PRO A 486 11.73 -10.63 10.38
CA PRO A 486 10.60 -10.96 9.51
C PRO A 486 11.07 -10.94 8.04
N PRO A 487 10.25 -11.42 7.09
CA PRO A 487 10.51 -11.24 5.68
C PRO A 487 10.90 -9.79 5.40
N GLN A 488 12.08 -9.58 4.82
CA GLN A 488 12.55 -8.23 4.48
C GLN A 488 11.67 -7.66 3.39
N GLY A 489 10.64 -6.93 3.81
CA GLY A 489 9.81 -6.13 2.94
C GLY A 489 10.39 -4.74 2.73
N GLU A 490 10.55 -4.28 1.49
CA GLU A 490 10.78 -2.86 1.26
C GLU A 490 9.60 -2.06 1.82
N GLY A 491 9.84 -1.30 2.89
CA GLY A 491 8.90 -0.28 3.34
C GLY A 491 7.80 -0.73 4.31
N LEU A 492 7.95 -1.85 5.02
CA LEU A 492 7.19 -2.10 6.25
C LEU A 492 8.08 -2.04 7.48
N ARG A 493 7.53 -1.60 8.63
CA ARG A 493 8.23 -1.87 9.89
C ARG A 493 8.18 -3.37 10.11
N ALA A 494 9.34 -3.92 10.39
CA ALA A 494 9.54 -5.35 10.53
C ALA A 494 8.66 -5.92 11.69
N THR A 495 8.38 -5.12 12.72
CA THR A 495 7.41 -5.44 13.79
C THR A 495 5.98 -5.62 13.29
N ASP A 496 5.55 -4.84 12.30
CA ASP A 496 4.14 -4.76 11.88
C ASP A 496 3.67 -6.07 11.25
N LEU A 497 4.50 -6.69 10.40
CA LEU A 497 4.15 -7.96 9.75
C LEU A 497 4.00 -9.09 10.77
N CYS A 498 4.94 -9.20 11.72
CA CYS A 498 4.84 -10.17 12.82
C CYS A 498 3.54 -9.98 13.63
N MET A 499 3.23 -8.73 14.00
CA MET A 499 2.04 -8.42 14.78
C MET A 499 0.77 -8.74 14.00
N ASP A 500 0.71 -8.40 12.71
CA ASP A 500 -0.44 -8.69 11.85
C ASP A 500 -0.71 -10.19 11.71
N ARG A 501 0.31 -11.01 11.45
CA ARG A 501 0.13 -12.47 11.30
C ARG A 501 -0.37 -13.11 12.58
N LEU A 502 0.19 -12.74 13.73
CA LEU A 502 -0.25 -13.24 15.03
C LEU A 502 -1.66 -12.74 15.40
N ARG A 503 -1.99 -11.48 15.10
CA ARG A 503 -3.34 -10.94 15.27
C ARG A 503 -4.34 -11.58 14.33
N THR A 504 -3.95 -11.94 13.12
CA THR A 504 -4.80 -12.66 12.17
C THR A 504 -5.18 -14.03 12.73
N ILE A 505 -4.24 -14.76 13.33
CA ILE A 505 -4.55 -16.01 14.04
C ILE A 505 -5.53 -15.73 15.20
N MET A 506 -5.21 -14.76 16.07
CA MET A 506 -6.01 -14.43 17.24
C MET A 506 -7.46 -14.00 16.89
N ASN A 507 -7.63 -13.23 15.82
CA ASN A 507 -8.92 -12.67 15.41
C ASN A 507 -9.68 -13.59 14.46
N GLY A 508 -9.01 -14.42 13.67
CA GLY A 508 -9.63 -15.40 12.77
C GLY A 508 -10.10 -16.66 13.50
N CYS A 509 -9.55 -16.95 14.68
CA CYS A 509 -9.95 -18.07 15.52
C CYS A 509 -10.89 -17.66 16.67
N ASP A 510 -11.85 -18.53 16.98
CA ASP A 510 -12.85 -18.31 18.04
C ASP A 510 -13.54 -16.93 17.92
N THR A 511 -13.99 -16.58 16.71
CA THR A 511 -14.50 -15.23 16.35
C THR A 511 -15.70 -14.76 17.16
N SER A 512 -16.43 -15.66 17.81
CA SER A 512 -17.60 -15.34 18.63
C SER A 512 -17.29 -14.72 20.01
N THR A 513 -16.01 -14.61 20.38
CA THR A 513 -15.59 -14.14 21.72
C THR A 513 -14.26 -13.38 21.65
N THR A 514 -14.07 -12.41 22.55
CA THR A 514 -12.80 -11.69 22.76
C THR A 514 -12.03 -12.20 23.97
N ASP A 515 -12.68 -12.96 24.85
CA ASP A 515 -12.15 -13.31 26.17
C ASP A 515 -11.80 -14.80 26.30
N GLN A 516 -12.17 -15.61 25.31
CA GLN A 516 -11.93 -17.05 25.28
C GLN A 516 -11.33 -17.48 23.95
N LYS A 517 -10.08 -17.08 23.72
CA LYS A 517 -9.29 -17.51 22.56
C LYS A 517 -8.42 -18.71 22.91
N TYR A 518 -8.32 -19.68 22.00
CA TYR A 518 -7.37 -20.81 22.14
C TYR A 518 -6.15 -20.68 21.22
N GLY A 519 -6.24 -19.79 20.22
CA GLY A 519 -5.18 -19.53 19.26
C GLY A 519 -5.18 -20.48 18.06
N GLY A 520 -4.03 -20.66 17.44
CA GLY A 520 -3.86 -21.43 16.21
C GLY A 520 -2.50 -21.19 15.56
N SER A 521 -2.40 -21.55 14.29
CA SER A 521 -1.22 -21.29 13.46
C SER A 521 -1.61 -20.68 12.12
N LEU A 522 -0.64 -20.03 11.48
CA LEU A 522 -0.76 -19.51 10.13
C LEU A 522 0.55 -19.80 9.40
N GLN A 523 0.47 -20.46 8.25
CA GLN A 523 1.64 -20.74 7.42
C GLN A 523 1.64 -19.82 6.21
N GLU A 524 2.74 -19.10 6.02
CA GLU A 524 3.01 -18.23 4.88
C GLU A 524 4.29 -18.73 4.19
N VAL A 525 4.11 -19.36 3.03
CA VAL A 525 5.21 -20.05 2.31
C VAL A 525 5.88 -21.09 3.23
N CYS A 526 7.05 -20.78 3.77
CA CYS A 526 7.86 -21.64 4.64
C CYS A 526 8.00 -21.10 6.07
N LEU A 527 7.24 -20.08 6.43
CA LEU A 527 7.22 -19.52 7.77
C LEU A 527 5.87 -19.81 8.43
N VAL A 528 5.89 -20.42 9.61
CA VAL A 528 4.70 -20.68 10.41
C VAL A 528 4.70 -19.73 11.59
N TYR A 529 3.66 -18.92 11.70
CA TYR A 529 3.34 -18.14 12.88
C TYR A 529 2.40 -18.97 13.77
N GLN A 530 2.59 -18.91 15.08
CA GLN A 530 1.74 -19.61 16.03
C GLN A 530 1.52 -18.77 17.28
N ILE A 531 0.27 -18.80 17.77
CA ILE A 531 -0.08 -18.30 19.09
C ILE A 531 -1.03 -19.31 19.73
N MET A 532 -0.69 -19.84 20.89
CA MET A 532 -1.47 -20.88 21.56
C MET A 532 -1.36 -20.79 23.08
N ALA A 533 -2.45 -21.01 23.80
CA ALA A 533 -2.44 -21.11 25.25
C ALA A 533 -2.56 -22.56 25.73
N VAL A 534 -1.66 -22.94 26.62
CA VAL A 534 -1.56 -24.28 27.21
C VAL A 534 -1.35 -24.18 28.71
N GLY A 535 -1.64 -25.26 29.44
CA GLY A 535 -1.38 -25.34 30.88
C GLY A 535 0.11 -25.19 31.19
N SER A 536 0.45 -24.69 32.38
CA SER A 536 1.84 -24.38 32.76
C SER A 536 2.81 -25.57 32.72
N SER A 537 2.30 -26.81 32.72
CA SER A 537 3.09 -28.04 32.64
C SER A 537 3.26 -28.59 31.23
N GLU A 538 2.57 -28.03 30.25
CA GLU A 538 2.63 -28.49 28.87
C GLU A 538 3.91 -27.98 28.19
N ALA A 539 4.46 -28.80 27.28
CA ALA A 539 5.61 -28.43 26.48
C ALA A 539 5.27 -27.34 25.46
N ASP A 540 6.31 -26.69 24.90
CA ASP A 540 6.17 -25.71 23.83
C ASP A 540 5.40 -26.32 22.63
N PRO A 541 4.18 -25.85 22.32
CA PRO A 541 3.37 -26.37 21.23
C PRO A 541 3.92 -26.00 19.84
N THR A 542 4.89 -25.07 19.77
CA THR A 542 5.56 -24.72 18.51
C THR A 542 6.52 -25.81 18.05
N GLY A 543 7.01 -26.65 18.98
CA GLY A 543 8.05 -27.64 18.71
C GLY A 543 9.41 -27.02 18.35
N VAL A 544 9.57 -25.69 18.46
CA VAL A 544 10.84 -25.01 18.22
C VAL A 544 11.84 -25.49 19.27
N GLY A 545 12.96 -26.04 18.82
CA GLY A 545 14.03 -26.50 19.71
C GLY A 545 13.84 -27.88 20.32
N SER A 546 12.85 -28.69 19.88
CA SER A 546 12.83 -30.11 20.25
C SER A 546 13.99 -30.84 19.57
N GLY A 547 15.17 -30.80 20.20
CA GLY A 547 16.43 -31.44 19.77
C GLY A 547 16.38 -32.96 19.85
N GLY A 548 15.36 -33.56 19.23
CA GLY A 548 15.27 -35.00 19.06
C GLY A 548 16.40 -35.54 18.19
N ASP A 549 16.73 -36.81 18.39
CA ASP A 549 17.63 -37.51 17.49
C ASP A 549 17.04 -37.52 16.07
N HIS A 550 17.64 -36.75 15.15
CA HIS A 550 17.23 -36.64 13.75
C HIS A 550 17.73 -37.82 12.88
N GLY A 551 18.59 -38.69 13.42
CA GLY A 551 19.24 -39.77 12.67
C GLY A 551 20.40 -39.28 11.79
N ASP A 552 20.87 -40.15 10.90
CA ASP A 552 22.00 -39.85 10.03
C ASP A 552 21.61 -38.88 8.91
N VAL A 553 22.57 -38.07 8.46
CA VAL A 553 22.44 -37.28 7.23
C VAL A 553 22.45 -38.23 6.03
N LYS A 554 21.46 -38.08 5.15
CA LYS A 554 21.38 -38.76 3.86
C LYS A 554 21.38 -37.71 2.75
N CYS A 555 22.10 -37.98 1.67
CA CYS A 555 22.18 -37.09 0.51
C CYS A 555 22.09 -37.88 -0.79
N LYS A 556 21.48 -37.27 -1.80
CA LYS A 556 21.42 -37.78 -3.18
C LYS A 556 21.68 -36.64 -4.16
N ASP A 557 22.01 -36.99 -5.39
CA ASP A 557 22.13 -36.01 -6.48
C ASP A 557 20.78 -35.28 -6.63
N THR A 558 20.82 -33.94 -6.70
CA THR A 558 19.60 -33.14 -6.85
C THR A 558 18.93 -33.45 -8.18
N ASP A 559 17.60 -33.63 -8.14
CA ASP A 559 16.82 -33.88 -9.35
C ASP A 559 16.65 -32.58 -10.16
N THR A 560 17.55 -32.38 -11.13
CA THR A 560 17.53 -31.21 -12.01
C THR A 560 16.44 -31.27 -13.06
N SER A 561 15.71 -32.40 -13.21
CA SER A 561 14.61 -32.48 -14.17
C SER A 561 13.43 -31.58 -13.79
N ILE A 562 13.29 -31.29 -12.49
CA ILE A 562 12.25 -30.42 -11.93
C ILE A 562 12.79 -29.01 -11.69
N LEU A 563 14.01 -28.89 -11.15
CA LEU A 563 14.56 -27.61 -10.70
C LEU A 563 15.36 -26.85 -11.77
N GLY A 564 15.65 -27.51 -12.90
CA GLY A 564 16.42 -26.94 -14.00
C GLY A 564 17.93 -27.03 -13.83
N ASP A 565 18.63 -26.59 -14.88
CA ASP A 565 20.08 -26.77 -15.05
C ASP A 565 20.93 -26.00 -14.03
N SER A 566 20.38 -24.95 -13.41
CA SER A 566 21.06 -24.17 -12.37
C SER A 566 21.46 -25.01 -11.16
N PHE A 567 20.81 -26.15 -10.94
CA PHE A 567 21.10 -27.06 -9.83
C PHE A 567 21.99 -28.25 -10.22
N LYS A 568 22.62 -28.20 -11.41
CA LYS A 568 23.68 -29.16 -11.77
C LYS A 568 24.81 -29.08 -10.76
N ASN A 569 25.34 -30.24 -10.37
CA ASN A 569 26.38 -30.38 -9.34
C ASN A 569 25.92 -29.91 -7.95
N THR A 570 24.68 -30.24 -7.58
CA THR A 570 24.17 -30.07 -6.22
C THR A 570 23.68 -31.39 -5.64
N CYS A 571 23.56 -31.43 -4.31
CA CYS A 571 23.07 -32.55 -3.52
C CYS A 571 21.82 -32.13 -2.75
N THR A 572 20.77 -32.92 -2.82
CA THR A 572 19.62 -32.81 -1.92
C THR A 572 19.88 -33.66 -0.69
N CYS A 573 19.93 -33.05 0.48
CA CYS A 573 20.24 -33.71 1.75
C CYS A 573 19.09 -33.59 2.74
N TRP A 574 18.96 -34.56 3.63
CA TRP A 574 17.97 -34.61 4.71
C TRP A 574 18.48 -35.45 5.88
N PHE A 575 17.79 -35.37 7.01
CA PHE A 575 18.01 -36.29 8.12
C PHE A 575 17.11 -37.52 8.00
N GLU A 576 17.62 -38.71 8.30
CA GLU A 576 16.90 -39.98 8.13
C GLU A 576 15.51 -40.01 8.78
N LYS A 577 15.35 -39.37 9.95
CA LYS A 577 14.07 -39.30 10.67
C LYS A 577 13.21 -38.08 10.30
N LEU A 578 13.73 -37.20 9.44
CA LEU A 578 13.04 -36.01 8.91
C LEU A 578 13.18 -35.95 7.38
N PRO A 579 12.71 -36.97 6.64
CA PRO A 579 12.91 -37.08 5.19
C PRO A 579 12.20 -36.01 4.37
N ASP A 580 11.26 -35.29 4.97
CA ASP A 580 10.49 -34.20 4.39
C ASP A 580 11.12 -32.81 4.64
N GLN A 581 12.20 -32.75 5.42
CA GLN A 581 12.98 -31.53 5.70
C GLN A 581 14.30 -31.62 4.94
N THR A 582 14.23 -31.27 3.66
CA THR A 582 15.36 -31.35 2.74
C THR A 582 15.99 -29.97 2.51
N ASP A 583 17.27 -29.94 2.17
CA ASP A 583 17.88 -28.73 1.59
C ASP A 583 18.92 -29.10 0.51
N ILE A 584 19.32 -28.11 -0.27
CA ILE A 584 20.22 -28.26 -1.42
C ILE A 584 21.60 -27.71 -1.08
N PHE A 585 22.63 -28.50 -1.35
CA PHE A 585 24.04 -28.19 -1.06
C PHE A 585 24.90 -28.35 -2.32
N GLY A 586 26.06 -27.69 -2.38
CA GLY A 586 27.03 -27.92 -3.46
C GLY A 586 27.55 -29.37 -3.45
N MET A 587 27.77 -29.96 -4.63
CA MET A 587 28.30 -31.32 -4.75
C MET A 587 29.81 -31.37 -4.45
N PRO A 588 30.27 -32.19 -3.49
CA PRO A 588 31.68 -32.27 -3.11
C PRO A 588 32.61 -32.48 -4.30
N LYS A 589 33.81 -31.86 -4.27
CA LYS A 589 34.86 -32.02 -5.30
C LYS A 589 35.27 -33.48 -5.55
N SER A 590 35.08 -34.36 -4.56
CA SER A 590 35.32 -35.81 -4.67
C SER A 590 34.35 -36.52 -5.62
N GLY A 591 33.26 -35.86 -6.02
CA GLY A 591 32.18 -36.41 -6.83
C GLY A 591 31.24 -37.30 -6.00
N GLY A 592 29.94 -37.08 -6.17
CA GLY A 592 28.88 -37.94 -5.62
C GLY A 592 28.36 -37.50 -4.24
N CYS A 593 27.05 -37.32 -4.15
CA CYS A 593 26.35 -36.86 -2.95
C CYS A 593 26.32 -37.89 -1.81
N GLY A 594 26.45 -39.19 -2.13
CA GLY A 594 26.47 -40.26 -1.11
C GLY A 594 27.68 -40.24 -0.17
N SER A 595 28.68 -39.39 -0.45
CA SER A 595 29.83 -39.16 0.44
C SER A 595 29.57 -38.17 1.57
N ILE A 596 28.47 -37.40 1.48
CA ILE A 596 28.08 -36.45 2.53
C ILE A 596 27.35 -37.22 3.64
N ASN A 597 27.99 -37.31 4.80
CA ASN A 597 27.46 -37.93 6.02
C ASN A 597 27.51 -36.98 7.23
N PHE A 598 27.67 -35.68 6.97
CA PHE A 598 27.68 -34.60 7.94
C PHE A 598 26.86 -33.44 7.39
N VAL A 599 26.42 -32.53 8.28
CA VAL A 599 25.70 -31.33 7.88
C VAL A 599 26.68 -30.32 7.26
N PRO A 600 26.55 -29.95 5.98
CA PRO A 600 27.44 -28.95 5.37
C PRO A 600 27.32 -27.60 6.07
N ALA A 601 28.36 -26.76 5.98
CA ALA A 601 28.35 -25.48 6.68
C ALA A 601 27.31 -24.50 6.11
N TRP A 602 27.14 -24.50 4.78
CA TRP A 602 26.26 -23.59 4.04
C TRP A 602 25.46 -24.32 2.95
N SER A 603 24.21 -23.92 2.77
CA SER A 603 23.37 -24.36 1.66
C SER A 603 23.75 -23.69 0.34
N TYR A 604 23.29 -24.28 -0.76
CA TYR A 604 23.48 -23.75 -2.11
C TYR A 604 22.85 -22.36 -2.28
N SER A 605 21.73 -22.08 -1.58
CA SER A 605 21.10 -20.76 -1.56
C SER A 605 21.97 -19.67 -0.90
N GLU A 606 22.85 -20.05 0.03
CA GLU A 606 23.74 -19.10 0.71
C GLU A 606 25.02 -18.85 -0.06
N ASP A 607 25.60 -19.91 -0.62
CA ASP A 607 26.83 -19.82 -1.40
C ASP A 607 26.84 -20.88 -2.51
N PRO A 608 26.39 -20.52 -3.73
CA PRO A 608 26.42 -21.43 -4.88
C PRO A 608 27.83 -21.94 -5.23
N SER A 609 28.88 -21.25 -4.76
CA SER A 609 30.28 -21.63 -4.99
C SER A 609 30.84 -22.54 -3.90
N TYR A 610 30.14 -22.70 -2.78
CA TYR A 610 30.58 -23.54 -1.68
C TYR A 610 30.51 -25.02 -2.07
N GLN A 611 31.62 -25.73 -1.83
CA GLN A 611 31.73 -27.17 -2.07
C GLN A 611 32.17 -27.84 -0.76
N PRO A 612 31.45 -28.85 -0.22
CA PRO A 612 31.69 -29.42 1.11
C PRO A 612 33.05 -30.08 1.40
N ALA A 613 34.05 -29.96 0.53
CA ALA A 613 35.37 -30.60 0.69
C ALA A 613 36.36 -29.82 1.58
N ASP A 614 35.95 -28.67 2.16
CA ASP A 614 36.90 -27.68 2.69
C ASP A 614 36.88 -27.46 4.22
N ILE A 615 36.03 -28.12 5.04
CA ILE A 615 36.05 -27.98 6.53
C ILE A 615 35.73 -29.31 7.24
N LYS A 616 36.43 -29.58 8.35
CA LYS A 616 36.13 -30.66 9.32
C LYS A 616 34.70 -30.50 9.89
N PRO A 617 34.03 -31.57 10.34
CA PRO A 617 32.73 -31.48 10.98
C PRO A 617 32.72 -30.38 12.04
N VAL A 618 31.77 -29.44 11.94
CA VAL A 618 31.53 -28.46 12.99
C VAL A 618 31.07 -29.24 14.21
N ALA A 619 31.76 -29.08 15.33
CA ALA A 619 31.40 -29.74 16.58
C ALA A 619 29.92 -29.46 16.88
N THR A 620 29.21 -30.50 17.28
CA THR A 620 27.77 -30.53 17.56
C THR A 620 27.33 -29.27 18.30
N ILE A 621 26.55 -28.42 17.62
CA ILE A 621 25.92 -27.26 18.22
C ILE A 621 24.84 -27.79 19.16
N THR A 622 25.08 -27.71 20.46
CA THR A 622 24.02 -27.86 21.45
C THR A 622 23.24 -26.55 21.41
N ALA A 623 22.00 -26.59 20.94
CA ALA A 623 21.09 -25.46 21.06
C ALA A 623 21.05 -25.04 22.53
N SER A 624 21.46 -23.80 22.83
CA SER A 624 21.19 -23.22 24.15
C SER A 624 19.69 -22.89 24.22
N PRO A 625 19.02 -23.20 25.35
CA PRO A 625 17.60 -22.94 25.54
C PRO A 625 17.26 -21.45 25.49
#